data_AF-A0A379VUA4-F1
#
_entry.id   AF-A0A379VUA4-F1
#
_cell.length_a   1.000
_cell.length_b   1.000
_cell.length_c   1.000
_cell.angle_alpha   90.00
_cell.angle_beta   90.00
_cell.angle_gamma   90.00
#
_symmetry.space_group_name_H-M   'P 1'
#
loop_
_entity.id
_entity.type
_entity.pdbx_description
1 polymer ?
#
loop_
_entity_poly.entity_id
_entity_poly.type
_entity_poly.pdbx_seq_one_letter_code
_entity_poly.pdbx_strand_id
1 'polypeptide(L)'
;MKVEMKGLMITDLTDMTRKASSNPPSQIYELLTNTLWGMGLDPALIDLDSFRTTAQYCKDMEFYSNGNMSYNDTYKQTIEAILQTFSGLLYINAGKICCGADRKSLSVHTFDETNITGSLKVTTSGNTDYANTIDAKYTAVGNNYGNDVVRFPSDISNDDVIRSDVE
;
A
#
# COMPACT_ATOMS: atom_id res chain seq x y z
N MET A 1 16.13 25.57 15.75
CA MET A 1 15.12 24.74 16.45
C MET A 1 14.22 24.14 15.38
N LYS A 2 14.22 22.81 15.20
CA LYS A 2 13.29 22.12 14.30
C LYS A 2 12.20 21.52 15.19
N VAL A 3 10.93 21.73 14.83
CA VAL A 3 9.78 21.19 15.56
C VAL A 3 9.15 20.12 14.67
N GLU A 4 9.02 18.90 15.20
CA GLU A 4 8.23 17.85 14.56
C GLU A 4 6.75 18.13 14.82
N MET A 5 6.01 18.45 13.76
CA MET A 5 4.56 18.57 13.83
C MET A 5 3.94 17.22 13.49
N LYS A 6 3.00 16.78 14.33
CA LYS A 6 2.17 15.62 14.01
C LYS A 6 1.16 16.00 12.91
N GLY A 7 0.83 15.04 12.07
CA GLY A 7 -0.07 15.21 10.94
C GLY A 7 -1.51 15.52 11.34
N LEU A 8 -2.40 15.55 10.34
CA LEU A 8 -3.81 15.83 10.52
C LEU A 8 -4.48 14.84 11.48
N MET A 9 -5.40 15.35 12.31
CA MET A 9 -6.23 14.54 13.19
C MET A 9 -7.36 13.89 12.40
N ILE A 10 -7.24 12.58 12.16
CA ILE A 10 -8.20 11.75 11.43
C ILE A 10 -8.82 10.70 12.36
N THR A 11 -9.86 10.03 11.92
CA THR A 11 -10.41 8.88 12.65
C THR A 11 -9.53 7.65 12.40
N ASP A 12 -8.86 7.15 13.43
CA ASP A 12 -8.08 5.93 13.33
C ASP A 12 -9.02 4.72 13.39
N LEU A 13 -8.99 3.87 12.37
CA LEU A 13 -9.93 2.77 12.23
C LEU A 13 -9.65 1.59 13.16
N THR A 14 -8.48 1.56 13.82
CA THR A 14 -8.12 0.50 14.76
C THR A 14 -8.84 0.65 16.10
N ASP A 15 -9.05 1.89 16.56
CA ASP A 15 -9.71 2.18 17.84
C ASP A 15 -10.88 3.18 17.74
N MET A 16 -11.19 3.64 16.52
CA MET A 16 -12.23 4.62 16.21
C MET A 16 -12.05 5.97 16.91
N THR A 17 -10.84 6.29 17.37
CA THR A 17 -10.54 7.57 18.02
C THR A 17 -9.96 8.58 17.05
N ARG A 18 -10.24 9.87 17.28
CA ARG A 18 -9.68 10.94 16.46
C ARG A 18 -8.28 11.30 16.96
N LYS A 19 -7.26 10.98 16.17
CA LYS A 19 -5.85 11.23 16.50
C LYS A 19 -5.01 11.46 15.24
N ALA A 20 -3.80 11.98 15.42
CA ALA A 20 -2.82 12.03 14.35
C ALA A 20 -2.35 10.60 14.07
N SER A 21 -2.97 9.96 13.08
CA SER A 21 -2.76 8.56 12.76
C SER A 21 -1.82 8.39 11.56
N SER A 22 -0.83 7.52 11.74
CA SER A 22 0.07 7.04 10.69
C SER A 22 -0.43 5.75 10.03
N ASN A 23 -1.64 5.29 10.37
CA ASN A 23 -2.21 4.04 9.87
C ASN A 23 -2.68 4.23 8.41
N PRO A 24 -2.09 3.52 7.42
CA PRO A 24 -2.35 3.78 6.01
C PRO A 24 -3.83 3.60 5.60
N PRO A 25 -4.55 2.52 5.99
CA PRO A 25 -5.96 2.37 5.65
C PRO A 25 -6.85 3.46 6.26
N SER A 26 -6.52 3.94 7.47
CA SER A 26 -7.25 5.05 8.11
C SER A 26 -7.10 6.36 7.32
N GLN A 27 -5.90 6.63 6.81
CA GLN A 27 -5.63 7.80 5.97
C GLN A 27 -6.38 7.73 4.63
N ILE A 28 -6.41 6.55 3.99
CA ILE A 28 -7.19 6.35 2.76
C ILE A 28 -8.68 6.58 3.03
N TYR A 29 -9.22 6.02 4.11
CA TYR A 29 -10.62 6.22 4.47
C TYR A 29 -10.99 7.69 4.65
N GLU A 30 -10.14 8.45 5.36
CA GLU A 30 -10.32 9.89 5.50
C GLU A 30 -10.27 10.59 4.13
N LEU A 31 -9.31 10.28 3.28
CA LEU A 31 -9.21 10.87 1.94
C LEU A 31 -10.45 10.59 1.07
N LEU A 32 -11.02 9.39 1.17
CA LEU A 32 -12.22 9.02 0.43
C LEU A 32 -13.48 9.74 0.94
N THR A 33 -13.63 9.90 2.26
CA THR A 33 -14.87 10.38 2.89
C THR A 33 -14.90 11.86 3.22
N ASN A 34 -13.74 12.50 3.38
CA ASN A 34 -13.67 13.90 3.78
C ASN A 34 -14.25 14.81 2.69
N THR A 35 -15.23 15.64 3.05
CA THR A 35 -15.96 16.51 2.12
C THR A 35 -15.30 17.87 1.91
N LEU A 36 -14.31 18.24 2.73
CA LEU A 36 -13.63 19.53 2.66
C LEU A 36 -12.42 19.50 1.71
N TRP A 37 -11.61 18.44 1.81
CA TRP A 37 -10.36 18.31 1.06
C TRP A 37 -10.17 16.92 0.45
N GLY A 38 -11.05 15.97 0.75
CA GLY A 38 -11.05 14.63 0.16
C GLY A 38 -12.04 14.51 -1.00
N MET A 39 -12.36 13.26 -1.34
CA MET A 39 -13.29 12.95 -2.42
C MET A 39 -14.77 13.14 -2.04
N GLY A 40 -15.08 13.27 -0.75
CA GLY A 40 -16.46 13.45 -0.27
C GLY A 40 -17.40 12.29 -0.59
N LEU A 41 -16.88 11.06 -0.70
CA LEU A 41 -17.70 9.88 -0.93
C LEU A 41 -18.56 9.58 0.30
N ASP A 42 -19.78 9.12 0.05
CA ASP A 42 -20.66 8.63 1.10
C ASP A 42 -19.99 7.41 1.78
N PRO A 43 -19.77 7.44 3.12
CA PRO A 43 -19.27 6.30 3.87
C PRO A 43 -20.03 4.99 3.63
N ALA A 44 -21.31 5.04 3.23
CA ALA A 44 -22.10 3.86 2.89
C ALA A 44 -21.59 3.09 1.66
N LEU A 45 -20.84 3.76 0.77
CA LEU A 45 -20.19 3.15 -0.40
C LEU A 45 -18.88 2.43 -0.04
N ILE A 46 -18.43 2.55 1.21
CA ILE A 46 -17.18 1.97 1.68
C ILE A 46 -17.51 0.80 2.60
N ASP A 47 -16.85 -0.32 2.38
CA ASP A 47 -16.90 -1.45 3.28
C ASP A 47 -15.98 -1.20 4.49
N LEU A 48 -16.53 -0.59 5.54
CA LEU A 48 -15.76 -0.21 6.73
C LEU A 48 -15.04 -1.40 7.37
N ASP A 49 -15.62 -2.59 7.36
CA ASP A 49 -15.04 -3.78 7.97
C ASP A 49 -13.75 -4.23 7.28
N SER A 50 -13.68 -4.19 5.94
CA SER A 50 -12.44 -4.45 5.20
C SER A 50 -11.35 -3.43 5.55
N PHE A 51 -11.70 -2.14 5.64
CA PHE A 51 -10.75 -1.09 6.03
C PHE A 51 -10.25 -1.27 7.46
N ARG A 52 -11.13 -1.62 8.41
CA ARG A 52 -10.75 -1.86 9.80
C ARG A 52 -9.87 -3.11 9.96
N THR A 53 -10.20 -4.18 9.24
CA THR A 53 -9.40 -5.42 9.24
C THR A 53 -8.00 -5.14 8.71
N THR A 54 -7.90 -4.40 7.60
CA THR A 54 -6.62 -4.03 7.01
C THR A 54 -5.87 -3.01 7.88
N ALA A 55 -6.57 -2.09 8.54
CA ALA A 55 -5.98 -1.15 9.50
C ALA A 55 -5.34 -1.89 10.69
N GLN A 56 -6.03 -2.89 11.23
CA GLN A 56 -5.50 -3.72 12.31
C GLN A 56 -4.29 -4.52 11.86
N TYR A 57 -4.34 -5.10 10.65
CA TYR A 57 -3.18 -5.78 10.06
C TYR A 57 -1.96 -4.85 9.93
N CYS A 58 -2.14 -3.62 9.43
CA CYS A 58 -1.06 -2.64 9.33
C CYS A 58 -0.51 -2.27 10.71
N LYS A 59 -1.36 -2.21 11.73
CA LYS A 59 -0.93 -1.95 13.11
C LYS A 59 -0.09 -3.11 13.67
N ASP A 60 -0.51 -4.35 13.44
CA ASP A 60 0.17 -5.54 13.95
C ASP A 60 1.53 -5.79 13.24
N MET A 61 1.63 -5.41 11.97
CA MET A 61 2.87 -5.51 11.16
C MET A 61 3.74 -4.25 11.19
N GLU A 62 3.36 -3.23 11.99
CA GLU A 62 4.09 -1.96 12.08
C GLU A 62 4.27 -1.25 10.72
N PHE A 63 3.25 -1.34 9.85
CA PHE A 63 3.20 -0.57 8.60
C PHE A 63 2.64 0.84 8.83
N TYR A 64 3.39 1.83 8.35
CA TYR A 64 3.08 3.24 8.53
C TYR A 64 3.12 4.00 7.21
N SER A 65 2.26 5.01 7.10
CA SER A 65 2.30 6.00 6.03
C SER A 65 2.45 7.39 6.65
N ASN A 66 3.61 8.01 6.43
CA ASN A 66 3.97 9.34 6.94
C ASN A 66 4.48 10.27 5.81
N GLY A 67 4.03 10.02 4.57
CA GLY A 67 4.36 10.85 3.42
C GLY A 67 3.69 12.22 3.47
N ASN A 68 4.22 13.18 2.72
CA ASN A 68 3.49 14.42 2.48
C ASN A 68 2.47 14.23 1.35
N MET A 69 1.39 15.00 1.41
CA MET A 69 0.42 15.09 0.33
C MET A 69 0.52 16.48 -0.27
N SER A 70 0.62 16.59 -1.59
CA SER A 70 0.60 17.86 -2.31
C SER A 70 -0.80 18.14 -2.85
N TYR A 71 -1.24 19.40 -2.78
CA TYR A 71 -2.49 19.84 -3.42
C TYR A 71 -2.47 19.72 -4.95
N ASN A 72 -1.29 19.58 -5.54
CA ASN A 72 -1.14 19.35 -6.98
C ASN A 72 -1.27 17.86 -7.36
N ASP A 73 -1.23 16.95 -6.40
CA ASP A 73 -1.35 15.52 -6.66
C ASP A 73 -2.83 15.16 -6.81
N THR A 74 -3.10 14.24 -7.73
CA THR A 74 -4.45 13.67 -7.82
C THR A 74 -4.73 12.76 -6.62
N TYR A 75 -6.01 12.61 -6.26
CA TYR A 75 -6.42 11.65 -5.23
C TYR A 75 -5.92 10.24 -5.52
N LYS A 76 -5.95 9.82 -6.78
CA LYS A 76 -5.44 8.51 -7.21
C LYS A 76 -3.96 8.35 -6.88
N GLN A 77 -3.11 9.31 -7.26
CA GLN A 77 -1.68 9.25 -6.97
C GLN A 77 -1.40 9.18 -5.48
N THR A 78 -2.15 9.93 -4.68
CA THR A 78 -2.02 9.89 -3.22
C THR A 78 -2.41 8.52 -2.65
N ILE A 79 -3.54 7.97 -3.09
CA ILE A 79 -3.99 6.64 -2.67
C ILE A 79 -2.94 5.58 -3.05
N GLU A 80 -2.43 5.61 -4.27
CA GLU A 80 -1.40 4.66 -4.73
C GLU A 80 -0.11 4.76 -3.90
N ALA A 81 0.33 5.98 -3.57
CA ALA A 81 1.49 6.18 -2.69
C ALA A 81 1.26 5.60 -1.29
N ILE A 82 0.06 5.75 -0.72
CA ILE A 82 -0.28 5.16 0.59
C ILE A 82 -0.36 3.64 0.49
N LEU A 83 -0.99 3.08 -0.56
CA LEU A 83 -1.13 1.63 -0.76
C LEU A 83 0.23 0.93 -0.88
N GLN A 84 1.22 1.57 -1.51
CA GLN A 84 2.57 1.04 -1.64
C GLN A 84 3.27 0.81 -0.29
N THR A 85 2.87 1.51 0.78
CA THR A 85 3.49 1.38 2.11
C THR A 85 3.20 0.06 2.82
N PHE A 86 2.16 -0.67 2.41
CA PHE A 86 1.72 -1.91 3.05
C PHE A 86 1.34 -3.03 2.07
N SER A 87 1.75 -2.90 0.80
CA SER A 87 1.33 -3.79 -0.29
C SER A 87 -0.20 -3.89 -0.39
N GLY A 88 -0.86 -2.74 -0.27
CA GLY A 88 -2.30 -2.62 -0.23
C GLY A 88 -2.95 -2.66 -1.62
N LEU A 89 -4.23 -3.03 -1.65
CA LEU A 89 -5.09 -2.84 -2.81
C LEU A 89 -6.46 -2.30 -2.41
N LEU A 90 -7.07 -1.56 -3.33
CA LEU A 90 -8.50 -1.23 -3.30
C LEU A 90 -9.21 -1.98 -4.41
N TYR A 91 -10.36 -2.55 -4.09
CA TYR A 91 -11.19 -3.30 -5.04
C TYR A 91 -12.67 -3.07 -4.73
N ILE A 92 -13.52 -3.34 -5.72
CA ILE A 92 -14.96 -3.25 -5.54
C ILE A 92 -15.51 -4.66 -5.31
N ASN A 93 -16.22 -4.85 -4.21
CA ASN A 93 -16.96 -6.07 -3.94
C ASN A 93 -18.39 -5.72 -3.51
N ALA A 94 -19.37 -6.39 -4.12
CA ALA A 94 -20.80 -6.15 -3.86
C ALA A 94 -21.22 -4.67 -3.91
N GLY A 95 -20.63 -3.89 -4.83
CA GLY A 95 -20.92 -2.46 -5.01
C GLY A 95 -20.28 -1.53 -3.96
N LYS A 96 -19.45 -2.05 -3.06
CA LYS A 96 -18.69 -1.27 -2.07
C LYS A 96 -17.20 -1.27 -2.36
N ILE A 97 -16.54 -0.18 -2.00
CA ILE A 97 -15.08 -0.07 -2.03
C ILE A 97 -14.53 -0.80 -0.81
N CYS A 98 -13.70 -1.81 -1.06
CA CYS A 98 -13.01 -2.60 -0.05
C CYS A 98 -11.50 -2.29 -0.07
N CYS A 99 -10.86 -2.45 1.10
CA CYS A 99 -9.42 -2.36 1.24
C CYS A 99 -8.84 -3.70 1.69
N GLY A 100 -7.82 -4.17 0.98
CA GLY A 100 -7.07 -5.38 1.30
C GLY A 100 -5.57 -5.11 1.35
N ALA A 101 -4.82 -6.06 1.91
CA ALA A 101 -3.37 -6.11 1.85
C ALA A 101 -2.94 -7.47 1.29
N ASP A 102 -1.88 -7.48 0.49
CA ASP A 102 -1.29 -8.73 0.03
C ASP A 102 -0.66 -9.47 1.22
N ARG A 103 -1.23 -10.64 1.52
CA ARG A 103 -0.80 -11.50 2.60
C ARG A 103 -1.03 -12.95 2.23
N LYS A 104 -0.16 -13.84 2.70
CA LYS A 104 -0.36 -15.28 2.57
C LYS A 104 -1.67 -15.67 3.24
N SER A 105 -2.57 -16.27 2.46
CA SER A 105 -3.85 -16.78 2.92
C SER A 105 -4.03 -18.21 2.44
N LEU A 106 -4.94 -18.94 3.07
CA LEU A 106 -5.38 -20.25 2.58
C LEU A 106 -6.03 -20.08 1.20
N SER A 107 -5.81 -21.07 0.33
CA SER A 107 -6.46 -21.10 -0.98
C SER A 107 -7.97 -21.20 -0.77
N VAL A 108 -8.71 -20.21 -1.25
CA VAL A 108 -10.18 -20.17 -1.18
C VAL A 108 -10.83 -20.83 -2.40
N HIS A 109 -10.08 -20.97 -3.50
CA HIS A 109 -10.54 -21.60 -4.73
C HIS A 109 -9.44 -22.47 -5.35
N THR A 110 -9.86 -23.50 -6.07
CA THR A 110 -9.00 -24.37 -6.88
C THR A 110 -9.58 -24.40 -8.28
N PHE A 111 -8.73 -24.16 -9.28
CA PHE A 111 -9.12 -24.24 -10.68
C PHE A 111 -8.50 -25.47 -11.33
N ASP A 112 -9.30 -26.18 -12.13
CA ASP A 112 -8.90 -27.33 -12.92
C ASP A 112 -9.63 -27.34 -14.29
N GLU A 113 -9.27 -28.28 -15.15
CA GLU A 113 -9.87 -28.39 -16.50
C GLU A 113 -11.38 -28.68 -16.48
N THR A 114 -11.93 -29.08 -15.34
CA THR A 114 -13.37 -29.37 -15.19
C THR A 114 -14.19 -28.17 -14.72
N ASN A 115 -13.54 -27.15 -14.14
CA ASN A 115 -14.20 -25.98 -13.58
C ASN A 115 -13.84 -24.65 -14.28
N ILE A 116 -12.84 -24.66 -15.17
CA ILE A 116 -12.52 -23.53 -16.04
C ILE A 116 -13.46 -23.57 -17.26
N THR A 117 -14.13 -22.45 -17.53
CA THR A 117 -14.88 -22.26 -18.78
C THR A 117 -14.08 -21.40 -19.74
N GLY A 118 -13.81 -21.90 -20.95
CA GLY A 118 -13.02 -21.21 -21.98
C GLY A 118 -11.57 -21.68 -22.04
N SER A 119 -10.71 -20.88 -22.69
CA SER A 119 -9.28 -21.18 -22.82
C SER A 119 -8.44 -20.48 -21.74
N LEU A 120 -7.49 -21.19 -21.16
CA LEU A 120 -6.49 -20.62 -20.24
C LEU A 120 -5.32 -20.07 -21.05
N LYS A 121 -5.05 -18.76 -20.92
CA LYS A 121 -3.83 -18.14 -21.41
C LYS A 121 -2.93 -17.80 -20.23
N VAL A 122 -1.86 -18.55 -20.06
CA VAL A 122 -0.77 -18.19 -19.13
C VAL A 122 0.19 -17.29 -19.90
N THR A 123 0.38 -16.06 -19.41
CA THR A 123 1.38 -15.13 -19.95
C THR A 123 2.48 -14.98 -18.92
N THR A 124 3.68 -15.41 -19.27
CA THR A 124 4.89 -15.11 -18.49
C THR A 124 5.50 -13.83 -19.03
N SER A 125 5.83 -12.90 -18.15
CA SER A 125 6.65 -11.72 -18.50
C SER A 125 7.96 -12.22 -19.10
N GLY A 126 8.40 -11.61 -20.21
CA GLY A 126 9.72 -11.91 -20.76
C GLY A 126 10.84 -11.36 -19.87
N ASN A 127 12.07 -11.78 -20.11
CA ASN A 127 13.26 -11.34 -19.36
C ASN A 127 13.47 -9.81 -19.33
N THR A 128 12.77 -9.06 -20.19
CA THR A 128 12.83 -7.59 -20.28
C THR A 128 12.13 -6.87 -19.12
N ASP A 129 11.13 -7.51 -18.49
CA ASP A 129 10.39 -6.95 -17.34
C ASP A 129 10.94 -7.45 -16.00
N TYR A 130 12.02 -8.24 -16.04
CA TYR A 130 12.67 -8.77 -14.85
C TYR A 130 13.61 -7.72 -14.26
N ALA A 131 13.45 -7.43 -12.96
CA ALA A 131 14.27 -6.48 -12.24
C ALA A 131 15.12 -7.20 -11.19
N ASN A 132 16.45 -7.16 -11.37
CA ASN A 132 17.40 -7.82 -10.47
C ASN A 132 17.60 -7.06 -9.17
N THR A 133 17.33 -5.74 -9.18
CA THR A 133 17.50 -4.86 -8.03
C THR A 133 16.38 -3.85 -7.95
N ILE A 134 15.92 -3.56 -6.74
CA ILE A 134 14.92 -2.53 -6.46
C ILE A 134 15.57 -1.44 -5.61
N ASP A 135 15.46 -0.20 -6.08
CA ASP A 135 15.83 1.00 -5.32
C ASP A 135 14.58 1.66 -4.76
N ALA A 136 14.50 1.75 -3.43
CA ALA A 136 13.46 2.51 -2.74
C ALA A 136 14.07 3.78 -2.14
N LYS A 137 13.49 4.92 -2.49
CA LYS A 137 13.90 6.23 -1.97
C LYS A 137 12.94 6.67 -0.87
N TYR A 138 13.49 7.12 0.26
CA TYR A 138 12.69 7.54 1.40
C TYR A 138 13.30 8.76 2.12
N THR A 139 12.50 9.44 2.94
CA THR A 139 12.95 10.57 3.75
C THR A 139 13.44 10.06 5.10
N ALA A 140 14.75 10.14 5.36
CA ALA A 140 15.37 9.55 6.54
C ALA A 140 15.47 10.54 7.70
N VAL A 141 14.91 10.18 8.86
CA VAL A 141 15.00 11.00 10.09
C VAL A 141 16.47 11.13 10.54
N GLY A 142 17.23 10.04 10.51
CA GLY A 142 18.66 10.02 10.87
C GLY A 142 19.55 10.89 9.98
N ASN A 143 19.11 11.17 8.75
CA ASN A 143 19.79 12.07 7.82
C ASN A 143 19.13 13.46 7.77
N ASN A 144 18.61 13.96 8.90
CA ASN A 144 18.00 15.28 9.00
C ASN A 144 16.83 15.52 8.01
N TYR A 145 16.03 14.48 7.72
CA TYR A 145 14.98 14.46 6.68
C TYR A 145 15.51 14.67 5.26
N GLY A 146 16.77 14.31 5.01
CA GLY A 146 17.31 14.17 3.68
C GLY A 146 16.71 12.96 2.95
N ASN A 147 16.87 12.97 1.63
CA ASN A 147 16.60 11.80 0.80
C ASN A 147 17.66 10.73 1.06
N ASP A 148 17.24 9.50 1.30
CA ASP A 148 18.08 8.33 1.37
C ASP A 148 17.54 7.23 0.44
N VAL A 149 18.40 6.28 0.08
CA VAL A 149 18.07 5.21 -0.86
C VAL A 149 18.48 3.87 -0.25
N VAL A 150 17.55 2.93 -0.22
CA VAL A 150 17.83 1.53 0.09
C VAL A 150 17.70 0.69 -1.18
N ARG A 151 18.68 -0.17 -1.41
CA ARG A 151 18.72 -1.10 -2.55
C ARG A 151 18.57 -2.54 -2.06
N PHE A 152 17.72 -3.30 -2.74
CA PHE A 152 17.54 -4.73 -2.52
C PHE A 152 17.76 -5.53 -3.80
N PRO A 153 18.59 -6.60 -3.79
CA PRO A 153 19.60 -6.89 -2.77
C PRO A 153 20.69 -5.81 -2.75
N SER A 154 21.27 -5.56 -1.57
CA SER A 154 22.27 -4.49 -1.38
C SER A 154 23.66 -4.88 -1.88
N ASP A 155 24.01 -6.16 -1.82
CA ASP A 155 25.26 -6.71 -2.36
C ASP A 155 25.04 -7.35 -3.73
N ILE A 156 25.11 -6.52 -4.76
CA ILE A 156 24.97 -6.97 -6.16
C ILE A 156 26.15 -7.81 -6.66
N SER A 157 27.30 -7.78 -5.96
CA SER A 157 28.54 -8.40 -6.46
C SER A 157 28.66 -9.85 -6.01
N ASN A 158 28.09 -10.20 -4.85
CA ASN A 158 28.14 -11.55 -4.30
C ASN A 158 26.77 -12.26 -4.28
N ASP A 159 25.69 -11.61 -4.72
CA ASP A 159 24.38 -12.26 -4.79
C ASP A 159 24.37 -13.38 -5.85
N ASP A 160 24.14 -14.60 -5.40
CA ASP A 160 24.22 -15.81 -6.24
C ASP A 160 23.18 -15.81 -7.37
N VAL A 161 22.02 -15.17 -7.18
CA VAL A 161 20.95 -15.08 -8.18
C VAL A 161 21.29 -14.02 -9.24
N ILE A 162 21.80 -12.87 -8.80
CA ILE A 162 22.27 -11.83 -9.74
C ILE A 162 23.44 -12.36 -10.57
N ARG A 163 24.36 -13.10 -9.96
CA ARG A 163 25.52 -13.66 -10.68
C ARG A 163 25.12 -14.74 -11.69
N SER A 164 24.13 -15.57 -11.39
CA SER A 164 23.65 -16.59 -12.33
C SER A 164 22.91 -16.01 -13.54
N ASP A 165 22.35 -14.81 -13.41
CA ASP A 165 21.59 -14.14 -14.49
C ASP A 165 22.48 -13.29 -15.42
N VAL A 166 23.77 -13.12 -15.09
CA VAL A 166 24.74 -12.32 -15.87
C VAL A 166 25.64 -13.19 -16.78
N GLU A 167 25.62 -14.52 -16.63
CA GLU A 167 26.24 -15.50 -17.54
C GLU A 167 25.30 -15.91 -18.70
#